data_AF-A0A5R9BXV2-F1
#
_entry.id   AF-A0A5R9BXV2-F1
#
_cell.length_a   1.000
_cell.length_b   1.000
_cell.length_c   1.000
_cell.angle_alpha   90.00
_cell.angle_beta   90.00
_cell.angle_gamma   90.00
#
_symmetry.space_group_name_H-M   'P 1'
#
loop_
_entity.id
_entity.type
_entity.pdbx_description
1 polymer ?
#
loop_
_entity_poly.entity_id
_entity_poly.type
_entity_poly.pdbx_seq_one_letter_code
_entity_poly.pdbx_strand_id
1 'polypeptide(L)'
;MRYDAMKLIENENKIFKMNTLLFSILLVSTMMYAFEQTRSIGLVALAVTLAIPVFYFITNLNKVKVNKLMAVWIIYIFYGVLNLLYNFSDFGVSVFLKHSILLFFVVILSQYKISDYSLDKVSKYFTNLYILILFLVVLNELFFSVELITQFLYKMAIMCTYFSIIRTGKVYKYSFLTIAVLSITSTRSAILSILLFLLIYNWLEAIKKSKIIYKFSFIIGIIILVGLPILYSQLQYSNLGIMLNEYSRELFSKNFFSGRQYIWEYTLSFIRDQPIFGYGYSNDVLLSLGITASTHNLYLSLLLQGGIILLMIFIMFMYQIWIKYFYYVICQIKLENIYTPSCSLYE
;
A
#
# COMPACT_ATOMS: atom_id res chain seq x y z
N MET A 1 -29.69 16.46 -31.00
CA MET A 1 -28.22 16.34 -31.02
C MET A 1 -27.51 16.97 -29.82
N ARG A 2 -27.52 18.31 -29.59
CA ARG A 2 -26.87 18.90 -28.38
C ARG A 2 -27.51 18.47 -27.06
N TYR A 3 -28.84 18.35 -27.04
CA TYR A 3 -29.60 17.94 -25.85
C TYR A 3 -29.38 16.45 -25.49
N ASP A 4 -29.26 15.59 -26.51
CA ASP A 4 -29.01 14.16 -26.33
C ASP A 4 -27.58 13.88 -25.85
N ALA A 5 -26.60 14.64 -26.35
CA ALA A 5 -25.22 14.60 -25.86
C ALA A 5 -25.12 15.06 -24.40
N MET A 6 -25.87 16.10 -24.00
CA MET A 6 -25.93 16.54 -22.60
C MET A 6 -26.57 15.48 -21.69
N LYS A 7 -27.69 14.86 -22.10
CA LYS A 7 -28.33 13.77 -21.34
C LYS A 7 -27.44 12.54 -21.20
N LEU A 8 -26.66 12.18 -22.23
CA LEU A 8 -25.70 11.08 -22.18
C LEU A 8 -24.58 11.36 -21.17
N ILE A 9 -24.02 12.58 -21.16
CA ILE A 9 -23.01 13.01 -20.18
C ILE A 9 -23.59 13.03 -18.76
N GLU A 10 -24.85 13.41 -18.60
CA GLU A 10 -25.52 13.45 -17.30
C GLU A 10 -25.83 12.04 -16.75
N ASN A 11 -26.22 11.09 -17.61
CA ASN A 11 -26.46 9.70 -17.22
C ASN A 11 -25.17 8.92 -16.94
N GLU A 12 -24.10 9.12 -17.73
CA GLU A 12 -22.78 8.55 -17.43
C GLU A 12 -22.25 9.05 -16.07
N ASN A 13 -22.51 10.32 -15.74
CA ASN A 13 -22.15 10.90 -14.43
C ASN A 13 -22.99 10.35 -13.27
N LYS A 14 -24.25 9.96 -13.49
CA LYS A 14 -25.14 9.49 -12.42
C LYS A 14 -24.80 8.07 -11.96
N ILE A 15 -24.50 7.17 -12.91
CA ILE A 15 -24.03 5.80 -12.63
C ILE A 15 -22.67 5.86 -11.89
N PHE A 16 -21.77 6.76 -12.31
CA PHE A 16 -20.44 6.89 -11.70
C PHE A 16 -20.46 7.49 -10.28
N LYS A 17 -21.37 8.44 -10.00
CA LYS A 17 -21.54 9.04 -8.67
C LYS A 17 -22.03 8.03 -7.62
N MET A 18 -22.94 7.13 -7.99
CA MET A 18 -23.42 6.06 -7.11
C MET A 18 -22.32 5.03 -6.83
N ASN A 19 -21.46 4.76 -7.82
CA ASN A 19 -20.37 3.80 -7.72
C ASN A 19 -19.23 4.26 -6.80
N THR A 20 -18.91 5.55 -6.71
CA THR A 20 -17.73 6.00 -5.94
C THR A 20 -17.97 5.99 -4.43
N LEU A 21 -19.17 6.39 -3.98
CA LEU A 21 -19.53 6.32 -2.57
C LEU A 21 -19.64 4.87 -2.10
N LEU A 22 -20.33 4.03 -2.89
CA LEU A 22 -20.46 2.61 -2.62
C LEU A 22 -19.09 1.92 -2.56
N PHE A 23 -18.22 2.20 -3.54
CA PHE A 23 -16.85 1.68 -3.56
C PHE A 23 -16.05 2.08 -2.33
N SER A 24 -16.19 3.33 -1.87
CA SER A 24 -15.45 3.80 -0.70
C SER A 24 -15.99 3.22 0.61
N ILE A 25 -17.31 3.02 0.71
CA ILE A 25 -17.93 2.29 1.82
C ILE A 25 -17.41 0.85 1.84
N LEU A 26 -17.47 0.16 0.70
CA LEU A 26 -16.97 -1.20 0.56
C LEU A 26 -15.48 -1.31 0.90
N LEU A 27 -14.67 -0.33 0.47
CA LEU A 27 -13.25 -0.25 0.79
C LEU A 27 -13.02 -0.22 2.30
N VAL A 28 -13.82 0.54 3.04
CA VAL A 28 -13.70 0.57 4.51
C VAL A 28 -14.30 -0.67 5.16
N SER A 29 -15.38 -1.22 4.62
CA SER A 29 -15.93 -2.51 5.07
C SER A 29 -14.93 -3.65 4.90
N THR A 30 -13.93 -3.56 4.00
CA THR A 30 -12.84 -4.56 3.94
C THR A 30 -12.06 -4.67 5.25
N MET A 31 -12.05 -3.65 6.11
CA MET A 31 -11.39 -3.71 7.42
C MET A 31 -12.06 -4.67 8.39
N MET A 32 -13.33 -4.97 8.19
CA MET A 32 -14.02 -6.02 8.95
C MET A 32 -13.33 -7.38 8.75
N TYR A 33 -12.55 -7.56 7.68
CA TYR A 33 -11.78 -8.77 7.43
C TYR A 33 -10.72 -9.01 8.51
N ALA A 34 -10.19 -7.94 9.12
CA ALA A 34 -9.13 -8.01 10.09
C ALA A 34 -9.59 -8.49 11.49
N PHE A 35 -10.89 -8.75 11.67
CA PHE A 35 -11.50 -9.15 12.95
C PHE A 35 -12.21 -10.47 12.79
N GLU A 36 -11.93 -11.40 13.69
CA GLU A 36 -12.44 -12.77 13.61
C GLU A 36 -13.97 -12.82 13.52
N GLN A 37 -14.66 -12.03 14.35
CA GLN A 37 -16.13 -11.98 14.42
C GLN A 37 -16.79 -11.37 13.18
N THR A 38 -16.10 -10.47 12.46
CA THR A 38 -16.65 -9.77 11.29
C THR A 38 -15.96 -10.17 9.98
N ARG A 39 -15.12 -11.21 10.03
CA ARG A 39 -14.25 -11.64 8.94
C ARG A 39 -15.03 -11.99 7.67
N SER A 40 -16.16 -12.65 7.81
CA SER A 40 -17.03 -13.04 6.68
C SER A 40 -17.57 -11.82 5.94
N ILE A 41 -18.07 -10.82 6.68
CA ILE A 41 -18.56 -9.55 6.12
C ILE A 41 -17.41 -8.82 5.41
N GLY A 42 -16.24 -8.78 6.04
CA GLY A 42 -15.04 -8.19 5.44
C GLY A 42 -14.57 -8.90 4.17
N LEU A 43 -14.66 -10.23 4.12
CA LEU A 43 -14.36 -11.01 2.92
C LEU A 43 -15.33 -10.68 1.78
N VAL A 44 -16.63 -10.59 2.07
CA VAL A 44 -17.64 -10.21 1.07
C VAL A 44 -17.36 -8.79 0.58
N ALA A 45 -17.12 -7.84 1.49
CA ALA A 45 -16.77 -6.46 1.13
C ALA A 45 -15.51 -6.39 0.26
N LEU A 46 -14.47 -7.17 0.60
CA LEU A 46 -13.23 -7.26 -0.18
C LEU A 46 -13.50 -7.83 -1.57
N ALA A 47 -14.24 -8.93 -1.67
CA ALA A 47 -14.59 -9.55 -2.94
C ALA A 47 -15.38 -8.58 -3.85
N VAL A 48 -16.38 -7.88 -3.30
CA VAL A 48 -17.16 -6.90 -4.05
C VAL A 48 -16.30 -5.70 -4.46
N THR A 49 -15.43 -5.21 -3.56
CA THR A 49 -14.49 -4.10 -3.86
C THR A 49 -13.56 -4.46 -5.02
N LEU A 50 -13.07 -5.71 -5.08
CA LEU A 50 -12.24 -6.18 -6.19
C LEU A 50 -13.05 -6.45 -7.46
N ALA A 51 -14.29 -6.92 -7.34
CA ALA A 51 -15.15 -7.25 -8.48
C ALA A 51 -15.63 -6.01 -9.24
N ILE A 52 -15.93 -4.89 -8.55
CA ILE A 52 -16.44 -3.67 -9.20
C ILE A 52 -15.49 -3.15 -10.30
N PRO A 53 -14.19 -2.93 -10.03
CA PRO A 53 -13.28 -2.44 -11.06
C PRO A 53 -13.06 -3.44 -12.19
N VAL A 54 -13.12 -4.75 -11.90
CA VAL A 54 -13.05 -5.82 -12.91
C VAL A 54 -14.28 -5.79 -13.82
N PHE A 55 -15.48 -5.71 -13.26
CA PHE A 55 -16.73 -5.62 -14.02
C PHE A 55 -16.76 -4.37 -14.90
N TYR A 56 -16.35 -3.22 -14.37
CA TYR A 56 -16.24 -2.01 -15.16
C TYR A 56 -15.20 -2.16 -16.28
N PHE A 57 -14.04 -2.78 -15.99
CA PHE A 57 -13.03 -3.05 -17.01
C PHE A 57 -13.59 -3.90 -18.16
N ILE A 58 -14.32 -4.98 -17.85
CA ILE A 58 -14.97 -5.87 -18.84
C ILE A 58 -15.98 -5.10 -19.69
N THR A 59 -16.85 -4.31 -19.06
CA THR A 59 -17.89 -3.53 -19.77
C THR A 59 -17.33 -2.37 -20.60
N ASN A 60 -16.09 -1.94 -20.34
CA ASN A 60 -15.44 -0.83 -21.02
C ASN A 60 -14.17 -1.25 -21.79
N LEU A 61 -14.00 -2.53 -22.12
CA LEU A 61 -12.80 -3.06 -22.80
C LEU A 61 -12.40 -2.25 -24.03
N ASN A 62 -13.36 -1.83 -24.84
CA ASN A 62 -13.12 -1.05 -26.07
C ASN A 62 -12.52 0.34 -25.80
N LYS A 63 -12.65 0.87 -24.58
CA LYS A 63 -12.12 2.16 -24.15
C LYS A 63 -10.78 2.04 -23.41
N VAL A 64 -10.36 0.82 -23.05
CA VAL A 64 -9.13 0.58 -22.28
C VAL A 64 -7.92 0.82 -23.18
N LYS A 65 -7.05 1.74 -22.76
CA LYS A 65 -5.75 1.97 -23.41
C LYS A 65 -4.66 1.21 -22.69
N VAL A 66 -3.85 0.46 -23.43
CA VAL A 66 -2.65 -0.20 -22.89
C VAL A 66 -1.63 0.87 -22.51
N ASN A 67 -1.57 1.19 -21.22
CA ASN A 67 -0.57 2.10 -20.67
C ASN A 67 0.68 1.33 -20.22
N LYS A 68 1.76 2.04 -19.86
CA LYS A 68 3.02 1.40 -19.41
C LYS A 68 2.83 0.47 -18.22
N LEU A 69 1.92 0.80 -17.31
CA LEU A 69 1.66 0.01 -16.11
C LEU A 69 0.91 -1.31 -16.44
N MET A 70 -0.04 -1.26 -17.39
CA MET A 70 -0.67 -2.46 -17.95
C MET A 70 0.32 -3.33 -18.71
N ALA A 71 1.23 -2.73 -19.49
CA ALA A 71 2.28 -3.48 -20.20
C ALA A 71 3.20 -4.22 -19.22
N VAL A 72 3.65 -3.58 -18.13
CA VAL A 72 4.48 -4.24 -17.10
C VAL A 72 3.68 -5.35 -16.38
N TRP A 73 2.39 -5.15 -16.12
CA TRP A 73 1.54 -6.21 -15.57
C TRP A 73 1.40 -7.40 -16.53
N ILE A 74 1.25 -7.19 -17.84
CA ILE A 74 1.23 -8.29 -18.82
C ILE A 74 2.56 -9.07 -18.80
N ILE A 75 3.70 -8.36 -18.71
CA ILE A 75 5.01 -9.00 -18.55
C ILE A 75 5.08 -9.82 -17.25
N TYR A 76 4.53 -9.29 -16.16
CA TYR A 76 4.43 -10.01 -14.88
C TYR A 76 3.62 -11.31 -15.02
N ILE A 77 2.45 -11.26 -15.68
CA ILE A 77 1.62 -12.43 -15.95
C ILE A 77 2.38 -13.45 -16.79
N PHE A 78 2.99 -13.00 -17.88
CA PHE A 78 3.74 -13.88 -18.78
C PHE A 78 4.88 -14.59 -18.05
N TYR A 79 5.71 -13.85 -17.31
CA TYR A 79 6.78 -14.42 -16.52
C TYR A 79 6.25 -15.37 -15.44
N GLY A 80 5.17 -14.99 -14.75
CA GLY A 80 4.58 -15.82 -13.71
C GLY A 80 4.02 -17.15 -14.26
N VAL A 81 3.43 -17.15 -15.45
CA VAL A 81 3.02 -18.38 -16.14
C VAL A 81 4.22 -19.25 -16.50
N LEU A 82 5.30 -18.67 -17.05
CA LEU A 82 6.53 -19.43 -17.30
C LEU A 82 7.10 -20.05 -16.03
N ASN A 83 7.08 -19.31 -14.92
CA ASN A 83 7.56 -19.81 -13.63
C ASN A 83 6.67 -20.94 -13.07
N LEU A 84 5.34 -20.85 -13.26
CA LEU A 84 4.42 -21.93 -12.90
C LEU A 84 4.57 -23.17 -13.80
N LEU A 85 4.90 -22.99 -15.08
CA LEU A 85 5.21 -24.11 -15.97
C LEU A 85 6.53 -24.78 -15.59
N TYR A 86 7.50 -24.01 -15.10
CA TYR A 86 8.78 -24.51 -14.62
C TYR A 86 8.64 -25.29 -13.29
N ASN A 87 7.93 -24.71 -12.30
CA ASN A 87 7.72 -25.31 -10.98
C ASN A 87 6.22 -25.24 -10.60
N PHE A 88 5.45 -26.19 -11.10
CA PHE A 88 4.01 -26.23 -10.86
C PHE A 88 3.68 -26.69 -9.43
N SER A 89 2.75 -25.99 -8.77
CA SER A 89 2.12 -26.42 -7.52
C SER A 89 0.77 -25.73 -7.34
N ASP A 90 -0.21 -26.42 -6.75
CA ASP A 90 -1.54 -25.86 -6.49
C ASP A 90 -1.46 -24.60 -5.61
N PHE A 91 -0.59 -24.64 -4.60
CA PHE A 91 -0.33 -23.50 -3.74
C PHE A 91 0.30 -22.34 -4.53
N GLY A 92 1.28 -22.64 -5.39
CA GLY A 92 1.92 -21.65 -6.25
C GLY A 92 0.95 -20.97 -7.21
N VAL A 93 0.02 -21.72 -7.81
CA VAL A 93 -1.07 -21.16 -8.64
C VAL A 93 -1.91 -20.18 -7.83
N SER A 94 -2.30 -20.54 -6.60
CA SER A 94 -3.07 -19.64 -5.71
C SER A 94 -2.29 -18.36 -5.37
N VAL A 95 -0.99 -18.46 -5.07
CA VAL A 95 -0.14 -17.29 -4.77
C VAL A 95 -0.01 -16.39 -6.00
N PHE A 96 0.28 -16.98 -7.17
CA PHE A 96 0.38 -16.25 -8.43
C PHE A 96 -0.92 -15.51 -8.76
N LEU A 97 -2.08 -16.16 -8.62
CA LEU A 97 -3.39 -15.54 -8.86
C LEU A 97 -3.65 -14.37 -7.90
N LYS A 98 -3.34 -14.54 -6.61
CA LYS A 98 -3.49 -13.45 -5.62
C LYS A 98 -2.63 -12.23 -5.96
N HIS A 99 -1.36 -12.44 -6.30
CA HIS A 99 -0.48 -11.34 -6.74
C HIS A 99 -0.99 -10.69 -8.03
N SER A 100 -1.37 -11.50 -9.01
CA SER A 100 -1.86 -11.05 -10.31
C SER A 100 -3.11 -10.18 -10.19
N ILE A 101 -4.09 -10.61 -9.38
CA ILE A 101 -5.34 -9.88 -9.12
C ILE A 101 -5.04 -8.56 -8.41
N LEU A 102 -4.16 -8.57 -7.41
CA LEU A 102 -3.81 -7.36 -6.66
C LEU A 102 -3.14 -6.31 -7.55
N LEU A 103 -2.18 -6.73 -8.39
CA LEU A 103 -1.53 -5.83 -9.35
C LEU A 103 -2.51 -5.36 -10.43
N PHE A 104 -3.38 -6.27 -10.91
CA PHE A 104 -4.41 -5.94 -11.89
C PHE A 104 -5.38 -4.89 -11.36
N PHE A 105 -5.76 -4.97 -10.08
CA PHE A 105 -6.61 -3.97 -9.43
C PHE A 105 -5.98 -2.57 -9.51
N VAL A 106 -4.67 -2.46 -9.26
CA VAL A 106 -3.93 -1.18 -9.41
C VAL A 106 -3.89 -0.73 -10.87
N VAL A 107 -3.68 -1.65 -11.83
CA VAL A 107 -3.72 -1.36 -13.27
C VAL A 107 -5.04 -0.76 -13.67
N ILE A 108 -6.12 -1.42 -13.29
CA ILE A 108 -7.49 -0.99 -13.53
C ILE A 108 -7.69 0.39 -12.94
N LEU A 109 -7.50 0.58 -11.62
CA LEU A 109 -7.71 1.87 -10.95
C LEU A 109 -6.90 3.01 -11.58
N SER A 110 -5.71 2.72 -12.13
CA SER A 110 -4.88 3.71 -12.82
C SER A 110 -5.55 4.31 -14.07
N GLN A 111 -6.52 3.63 -14.67
CA GLN A 111 -7.26 4.07 -15.85
C GLN A 111 -8.47 4.95 -15.49
N TYR A 112 -8.89 4.96 -14.22
CA TYR A 112 -10.08 5.70 -13.79
C TYR A 112 -9.71 7.11 -13.43
N LYS A 113 -10.56 8.04 -13.86
CA LYS A 113 -10.57 9.40 -13.34
C LYS A 113 -11.64 9.47 -12.27
N ILE A 114 -11.23 9.62 -11.02
CA ILE A 114 -12.14 9.92 -9.92
C ILE A 114 -12.48 11.40 -10.02
N SER A 115 -13.77 11.75 -9.96
CA SER A 115 -14.19 13.16 -9.99
C SER A 115 -13.93 13.83 -8.65
N ASP A 116 -13.52 15.11 -8.67
CA ASP A 116 -13.26 15.88 -7.44
C ASP A 116 -14.50 15.95 -6.54
N TYR A 117 -15.70 16.06 -7.16
CA TYR A 117 -16.97 16.02 -6.44
C TYR A 117 -17.17 14.71 -5.65
N SER A 118 -16.90 13.57 -6.30
CA SER A 118 -17.01 12.27 -5.64
C SER A 118 -15.97 12.12 -4.53
N LEU A 119 -14.74 12.60 -4.76
CA LEU A 119 -13.66 12.56 -3.79
C LEU A 119 -13.98 13.43 -2.56
N ASP A 120 -14.49 14.65 -2.73
CA ASP A 120 -14.90 15.52 -1.62
C ASP A 120 -16.04 14.90 -0.81
N LYS A 121 -17.08 14.36 -1.48
CA LYS A 121 -18.21 13.73 -0.81
C LYS A 121 -17.79 12.52 0.03
N VAL A 122 -16.97 11.64 -0.55
CA VAL A 122 -16.41 10.47 0.16
C VAL A 122 -15.54 10.93 1.32
N SER A 123 -14.65 11.88 1.09
CA SER A 123 -13.75 12.36 2.13
C SER A 123 -14.50 13.05 3.26
N LYS A 124 -15.61 13.75 2.98
CA LYS A 124 -16.52 14.31 4.00
C LYS A 124 -17.05 13.23 4.94
N TYR A 125 -17.57 12.15 4.36
CA TYR A 125 -18.13 11.04 5.12
C TYR A 125 -17.07 10.43 6.04
N PHE A 126 -15.88 10.15 5.50
CA PHE A 126 -14.79 9.58 6.29
C PHE A 126 -14.20 10.52 7.32
N THR A 127 -14.18 11.83 7.08
CA THR A 127 -13.80 12.80 8.12
C THR A 127 -14.80 12.83 9.27
N ASN A 128 -16.10 12.77 8.98
CA ASN A 128 -17.12 12.68 10.03
C ASN A 128 -17.01 11.37 10.80
N LEU A 129 -16.78 10.25 10.09
CA LEU A 129 -16.54 8.95 10.71
C LEU A 129 -15.26 8.95 11.56
N TYR A 130 -14.19 9.61 11.11
CA TYR A 130 -12.97 9.78 11.89
C TYR A 130 -13.25 10.48 13.22
N ILE A 131 -13.98 11.60 13.19
CA ILE A 131 -14.35 12.35 14.41
C ILE A 131 -15.19 11.48 15.35
N LEU A 132 -16.15 10.72 14.81
CA LEU A 132 -16.94 9.78 15.59
C LEU A 132 -16.06 8.69 16.23
N ILE A 133 -15.11 8.12 15.48
CA ILE A 133 -14.16 7.13 15.99
C ILE A 133 -13.31 7.72 17.13
N LEU A 134 -12.79 8.95 16.98
CA LEU A 134 -12.05 9.63 18.04
C LEU A 134 -12.89 9.76 19.31
N PHE A 135 -14.16 10.17 19.16
CA PHE A 135 -15.09 10.27 20.28
C PHE A 135 -15.34 8.92 20.95
N LEU A 136 -15.59 7.86 20.17
CA LEU A 136 -15.83 6.51 20.68
C LEU A 136 -14.61 5.92 21.39
N VAL A 137 -13.40 6.20 20.88
CA VAL A 137 -12.15 5.80 21.54
C VAL A 137 -12.06 6.47 22.92
N VAL A 138 -12.22 7.79 22.99
CA VAL A 138 -12.13 8.53 24.26
C VAL A 138 -13.19 8.03 25.24
N LEU A 139 -14.42 7.81 24.78
CA LEU A 139 -15.52 7.31 25.59
C LEU A 139 -15.26 5.88 26.07
N ASN A 140 -14.70 5.00 25.23
CA ASN A 140 -14.34 3.64 25.65
C ASN A 140 -13.26 3.65 26.75
N GLU A 141 -12.22 4.47 26.59
CA GLU A 141 -11.15 4.59 27.58
C GLU A 141 -11.63 5.17 28.91
N LEU A 142 -12.57 6.10 28.89
CA LEU A 142 -13.11 6.71 30.11
C LEU A 142 -14.10 5.83 30.87
N PHE A 143 -14.90 5.00 30.17
CA PHE A 143 -16.06 4.36 30.78
C PHE A 143 -16.14 2.83 30.68
N PHE A 144 -15.54 2.21 29.66
CA PHE A 144 -15.83 0.81 29.33
C PHE A 144 -14.60 -0.11 29.33
N SER A 145 -13.42 0.39 28.99
CA SER A 145 -12.16 -0.39 28.91
C SER A 145 -12.26 -1.68 28.07
N VAL A 146 -13.11 -1.72 27.04
CA VAL A 146 -13.32 -2.93 26.21
C VAL A 146 -12.27 -3.04 25.11
N GLU A 147 -11.28 -3.90 25.30
CA GLU A 147 -10.10 -4.05 24.43
C GLU A 147 -10.42 -4.36 22.95
N LEU A 148 -11.44 -5.19 22.71
CA LEU A 148 -11.79 -5.65 21.35
C LEU A 148 -12.33 -4.51 20.47
N ILE A 149 -13.19 -3.66 21.04
CA ILE A 149 -13.78 -2.51 20.35
C ILE A 149 -12.68 -1.52 19.98
N THR A 150 -11.70 -1.36 20.87
CA THR A 150 -10.60 -0.42 20.65
C THR A 150 -9.75 -0.82 19.45
N GLN A 151 -9.31 -2.07 19.33
CA GLN A 151 -8.51 -2.53 18.18
C GLN A 151 -9.20 -2.30 16.82
N PHE A 152 -10.52 -2.43 16.78
CA PHE A 152 -11.35 -2.13 15.60
C PHE A 152 -11.33 -0.67 15.21
N LEU A 153 -11.68 0.18 16.17
CA LEU A 153 -11.76 1.62 15.98
C LEU A 153 -10.42 2.21 15.52
N TYR A 154 -9.29 1.68 16.02
CA TYR A 154 -7.96 2.18 15.66
C TYR A 154 -7.52 1.90 14.24
N LYS A 155 -7.76 0.67 13.73
CA LYS A 155 -7.45 0.35 12.34
C LYS A 155 -8.31 1.17 11.38
N MET A 156 -9.58 1.38 11.73
CA MET A 156 -10.46 2.29 10.98
C MET A 156 -9.98 3.74 11.05
N ALA A 157 -9.48 4.20 12.20
CA ALA A 157 -8.97 5.56 12.37
C ALA A 157 -7.89 5.86 11.32
N ILE A 158 -6.91 4.98 11.14
CA ILE A 158 -5.80 5.15 10.17
C ILE A 158 -6.32 5.39 8.74
N MET A 159 -7.35 4.64 8.31
CA MET A 159 -7.95 4.85 6.98
C MET A 159 -8.71 6.17 6.88
N CYS A 160 -9.48 6.50 7.91
CA CYS A 160 -10.25 7.74 7.92
C CYS A 160 -9.33 8.97 8.01
N THR A 161 -8.13 8.83 8.59
CA THR A 161 -7.05 9.83 8.58
C THR A 161 -6.64 10.18 7.15
N TYR A 162 -6.44 9.18 6.28
CA TYR A 162 -6.08 9.42 4.87
C TYR A 162 -7.13 10.30 4.15
N PHE A 163 -8.40 9.95 4.26
CA PHE A 163 -9.47 10.76 3.66
C PHE A 163 -9.61 12.14 4.29
N SER A 164 -9.39 12.26 5.60
CA SER A 164 -9.40 13.56 6.28
C SER A 164 -8.26 14.47 5.84
N ILE A 165 -7.09 13.90 5.54
CA ILE A 165 -5.98 14.61 4.94
C ILE A 165 -6.34 15.07 3.52
N ILE A 166 -6.89 14.19 2.67
CA ILE A 166 -7.32 14.55 1.31
C ILE A 166 -8.29 15.75 1.33
N ARG A 167 -9.30 15.70 2.20
CA ARG A 167 -10.34 16.75 2.28
C ARG A 167 -9.80 18.10 2.69
N THR A 168 -8.89 18.12 3.67
CA THR A 168 -8.53 19.36 4.38
C THR A 168 -7.14 19.88 4.04
N GLY A 169 -6.28 19.06 3.43
CA GLY A 169 -4.85 19.35 3.26
C GLY A 169 -4.04 19.37 4.56
N LYS A 170 -4.64 19.13 5.73
CA LYS A 170 -3.98 19.28 7.04
C LYS A 170 -3.23 18.02 7.48
N VAL A 171 -2.18 17.65 6.73
CA VAL A 171 -1.38 16.42 6.94
C VAL A 171 -0.94 16.24 8.40
N TYR A 172 -0.30 17.26 8.98
CA TYR A 172 0.25 17.19 10.34
C TYR A 172 -0.83 17.04 11.41
N LYS A 173 -1.91 17.83 11.35
CA LYS A 173 -3.00 17.80 12.33
C LYS A 173 -3.59 16.39 12.46
N TYR A 174 -3.96 15.79 11.33
CA TYR A 174 -4.60 14.48 11.32
C TYR A 174 -3.62 13.35 11.66
N SER A 175 -2.36 13.47 11.24
CA SER A 175 -1.33 12.49 11.60
C SER A 175 -1.04 12.50 13.11
N PHE A 176 -0.87 13.68 13.73
CA PHE A 176 -0.64 13.78 15.17
C PHE A 176 -1.84 13.33 16.01
N LEU A 177 -3.07 13.67 15.59
CA LEU A 177 -4.28 13.14 16.24
C LEU A 177 -4.32 11.60 16.18
N THR A 178 -3.97 11.02 15.04
CA THR A 178 -3.93 9.55 14.88
C THR A 178 -2.84 8.93 15.74
N ILE A 179 -1.66 9.55 15.81
CA ILE A 179 -0.58 9.10 16.70
C ILE A 179 -1.04 9.13 18.16
N ALA A 180 -1.67 10.22 18.61
CA ALA A 180 -2.17 10.34 19.99
C ALA A 180 -3.15 9.20 20.33
N VAL A 181 -4.06 8.89 19.40
CA VAL A 181 -5.00 7.78 19.51
C VAL A 181 -4.29 6.43 19.58
N LEU A 182 -3.33 6.19 18.68
CA LEU A 182 -2.58 4.93 18.62
C LEU A 182 -1.63 4.74 19.82
N SER A 183 -1.16 5.83 20.43
CA SER A 183 -0.31 5.76 21.63
C SER A 183 -1.02 5.15 22.83
N ILE A 184 -2.33 5.36 22.97
CA ILE A 184 -3.16 4.73 24.01
C ILE A 184 -3.12 3.19 23.90
N THR A 185 -2.95 2.69 22.67
CA THR A 185 -3.15 1.29 22.28
C THR A 185 -1.87 0.47 22.32
N SER A 186 -0.74 1.13 22.59
CA SER A 186 0.59 0.54 22.51
C SER A 186 0.94 -0.10 21.14
N THR A 187 0.25 0.27 20.04
CA THR A 187 0.53 -0.23 18.67
C THR A 187 1.72 0.49 18.02
N ARG A 188 2.93 0.19 18.52
CA ARG A 188 4.20 0.84 18.11
C ARG A 188 4.44 0.82 16.59
N SER A 189 4.08 -0.27 15.91
CA SER A 189 4.28 -0.41 14.46
C SER A 189 3.41 0.55 13.63
N ALA A 190 2.17 0.80 14.07
CA ALA A 190 1.27 1.74 13.41
C ALA A 190 1.76 3.19 13.59
N ILE A 191 2.21 3.54 14.80
CA ILE A 191 2.83 4.85 15.08
C ILE A 191 4.08 5.04 14.21
N LEU A 192 4.98 4.06 14.17
CA LEU A 192 6.18 4.12 13.33
C LEU A 192 5.82 4.29 11.85
N SER A 193 4.75 3.63 11.38
CA SER A 193 4.29 3.78 9.99
C SER A 193 3.82 5.21 9.68
N ILE A 194 3.12 5.88 10.62
CA ILE A 194 2.70 7.28 10.43
C ILE A 194 3.90 8.23 10.49
N LEU A 195 4.88 7.98 11.38
CA LEU A 195 6.11 8.76 11.44
C LEU A 195 6.92 8.63 10.15
N LEU A 196 7.06 7.41 9.61
CA LEU A 196 7.68 7.17 8.32
C LEU A 196 6.91 7.85 7.18
N PHE A 197 5.57 7.83 7.22
CA PHE A 197 4.74 8.57 6.27
C PHE A 197 5.04 10.07 6.31
N LEU A 198 5.12 10.70 7.50
CA LEU A 198 5.44 12.12 7.63
C LEU A 198 6.85 12.44 7.11
N LEU A 199 7.83 11.59 7.42
CA LEU A 199 9.20 11.74 6.91
C LEU A 199 9.24 11.66 5.39
N ILE A 200 8.60 10.66 4.80
CA ILE A 200 8.52 10.48 3.34
C ILE A 200 7.75 11.63 2.70
N TYR A 201 6.64 12.08 3.31
CA TYR A 201 5.86 13.21 2.84
C TYR A 201 6.72 14.48 2.73
N ASN A 202 7.45 14.82 3.79
CA ASN A 202 8.35 15.98 3.82
C ASN A 202 9.51 15.84 2.84
N TRP A 203 10.08 14.64 2.75
CA TRP A 203 11.12 14.33 1.77
C TRP A 203 10.62 14.53 0.33
N LEU A 204 9.41 14.04 0.01
CA LEU A 204 8.81 14.18 -1.31
C LEU A 204 8.51 15.64 -1.64
N GLU A 205 8.00 16.40 -0.68
CA GLU A 205 7.77 17.85 -0.82
C GLU A 205 9.06 18.61 -1.13
N ALA A 206 10.19 18.23 -0.52
CA ALA A 206 11.49 18.85 -0.79
C ALA A 206 12.01 18.55 -2.20
N ILE A 207 11.83 17.32 -2.69
CA ILE A 207 12.43 16.89 -3.97
C ILE A 207 11.52 17.05 -5.20
N LYS A 208 10.23 17.39 -5.02
CA LYS A 208 9.25 17.46 -6.12
C LYS A 208 9.61 18.43 -7.24
N LYS A 209 10.50 19.40 -6.98
CA LYS A 209 10.98 20.38 -7.97
C LYS A 209 11.91 19.78 -9.02
N SER A 210 12.64 18.70 -8.71
CA SER A 210 13.63 18.10 -9.60
C SER A 210 13.26 16.66 -9.97
N LYS A 211 12.99 16.43 -11.27
CA LYS A 211 12.71 15.10 -11.81
C LYS A 211 13.84 14.11 -11.60
N ILE A 212 15.09 14.60 -11.67
CA ILE A 212 16.28 13.75 -11.51
C ILE A 212 16.37 13.29 -10.06
N ILE A 213 16.30 14.20 -9.10
CA ILE A 213 16.34 13.87 -7.66
C ILE A 213 15.16 12.96 -7.29
N TYR A 214 13.97 13.23 -7.81
CA TYR A 214 12.78 12.40 -7.62
C TYR A 214 12.98 10.96 -8.11
N LYS A 215 13.61 10.77 -9.27
CA LYS A 215 13.98 9.43 -9.79
C LYS A 215 15.03 8.74 -8.92
N PHE A 216 16.08 9.46 -8.53
CA PHE A 216 17.13 8.89 -7.67
C PHE A 216 16.58 8.48 -6.29
N SER A 217 15.64 9.24 -5.73
CA SER A 217 15.02 8.88 -4.45
C SER A 217 14.30 7.53 -4.48
N PHE A 218 13.70 7.16 -5.62
CA PHE A 218 13.12 5.82 -5.79
C PHE A 218 14.18 4.73 -5.72
N ILE A 219 15.31 4.91 -6.42
CA ILE A 219 16.41 3.95 -6.45
C ILE A 219 16.98 3.77 -5.04
N ILE A 220 17.24 4.87 -4.33
CA ILE A 220 17.70 4.85 -2.93
C ILE A 220 16.68 4.10 -2.05
N GLY A 221 15.38 4.39 -2.21
CA GLY A 221 14.32 3.69 -1.49
C GLY A 221 14.33 2.18 -1.72
N ILE A 222 14.49 1.73 -2.97
CA ILE A 222 14.59 0.31 -3.30
C ILE A 222 15.85 -0.32 -2.70
N ILE A 223 17.00 0.35 -2.78
CA ILE A 223 18.26 -0.13 -2.18
C ILE A 223 18.08 -0.31 -0.66
N ILE A 224 17.45 0.66 0.01
CA ILE A 224 17.16 0.57 1.45
C ILE A 224 16.21 -0.61 1.72
N LEU A 225 15.12 -0.75 0.98
CA LEU A 225 14.10 -1.78 1.24
C LEU A 225 14.60 -3.22 1.00
N VAL A 226 15.48 -3.42 0.02
CA VAL A 226 16.09 -4.73 -0.28
C VAL A 226 17.35 -4.96 0.56
N GLY A 227 18.13 -3.92 0.82
CA GLY A 227 19.37 -3.98 1.58
C GLY A 227 19.17 -4.13 3.08
N LEU A 228 18.15 -3.48 3.67
CA LEU A 228 17.90 -3.55 5.11
C LEU A 228 17.71 -4.98 5.63
N PRO A 229 16.93 -5.88 4.98
CA PRO A 229 16.84 -7.27 5.41
C PRO A 229 18.19 -8.01 5.42
N ILE A 230 19.03 -7.75 4.42
CA ILE A 230 20.36 -8.36 4.31
C ILE A 230 21.25 -7.86 5.45
N LEU A 231 21.32 -6.54 5.62
CA LEU A 231 22.09 -5.90 6.69
C LEU A 231 21.60 -6.35 8.06
N TYR A 232 20.29 -6.39 8.29
CA TYR A 232 19.69 -6.83 9.56
C TYR A 232 20.04 -8.29 9.88
N SER A 233 20.05 -9.16 8.88
CA SER A 233 20.41 -10.57 9.06
C SER A 233 21.90 -10.74 9.35
N GLN A 234 22.77 -9.92 8.76
CA GLN A 234 24.21 -9.95 9.05
C GLN A 234 24.56 -9.31 10.39
N LEU A 235 23.77 -8.31 10.81
CA LEU A 235 24.04 -7.54 12.03
C LEU A 235 24.04 -8.42 13.29
N GLN A 236 23.29 -9.54 13.29
CA GLN A 236 23.22 -10.47 14.41
C GLN A 236 24.57 -11.06 14.83
N TYR A 237 25.54 -11.12 13.91
CA TYR A 237 26.89 -11.65 14.17
C TYR A 237 27.91 -10.59 14.59
N SER A 238 27.50 -9.32 14.66
CA SER A 238 28.39 -8.22 14.99
C SER A 238 28.27 -7.79 16.45
N ASN A 239 29.35 -7.25 17.02
CA ASN A 239 29.33 -6.64 18.35
C ASN A 239 28.26 -5.53 18.46
N LEU A 240 28.06 -4.75 17.38
CA LEU A 240 27.02 -3.73 17.32
C LEU A 240 25.62 -4.34 17.44
N GLY A 241 25.36 -5.46 16.77
CA GLY A 241 24.07 -6.15 16.87
C GLY A 241 23.79 -6.71 18.26
N ILE A 242 24.81 -7.29 18.91
CA ILE A 242 24.71 -7.76 20.29
C ILE A 242 24.37 -6.60 21.22
N MET A 243 25.14 -5.51 21.14
CA MET A 243 24.92 -4.28 21.92
C MET A 243 23.52 -3.69 21.69
N LEU A 244 23.06 -3.62 20.44
CA LEU A 244 21.70 -3.13 20.12
C LEU A 244 20.60 -4.03 20.72
N ASN A 245 20.83 -5.35 20.73
CA ASN A 245 19.88 -6.29 21.31
C ASN A 245 19.83 -6.21 22.83
N GLU A 246 20.98 -6.05 23.50
CA GLU A 246 21.06 -5.81 24.94
C GLU A 246 20.37 -4.50 25.31
N TYR A 247 20.69 -3.41 24.61
CA TYR A 247 20.05 -2.10 24.83
C TYR A 247 18.53 -2.14 24.62
N SER A 248 18.07 -2.88 23.60
CA SER A 248 16.63 -3.09 23.38
C SER A 248 15.97 -3.87 24.52
N ARG A 249 16.65 -4.87 25.09
CA ARG A 249 16.15 -5.63 26.25
C ARG A 249 16.08 -4.75 27.49
N GLU A 250 17.08 -3.92 27.72
CA GLU A 250 17.12 -3.00 28.87
C GLU A 250 16.03 -1.93 28.80
N LEU A 251 15.90 -1.24 27.66
CA LEU A 251 14.94 -0.14 27.53
C LEU A 251 13.50 -0.59 27.32
N PHE A 252 13.29 -1.68 26.57
CA PHE A 252 11.95 -2.06 26.08
C PHE A 252 11.49 -3.44 26.54
N SER A 253 12.33 -4.17 27.29
CA SER A 253 12.08 -5.56 27.69
C SER A 253 11.76 -6.48 26.50
N LYS A 254 12.31 -6.15 25.31
CA LYS A 254 12.09 -6.88 24.06
C LYS A 254 13.39 -7.03 23.28
N ASN A 255 13.53 -8.14 22.57
CA ASN A 255 14.66 -8.37 21.66
C ASN A 255 14.60 -7.39 20.49
N PHE A 256 15.76 -6.87 20.09
CA PHE A 256 15.94 -6.19 18.81
C PHE A 256 15.78 -7.17 17.66
N PHE A 257 16.29 -8.40 17.85
CA PHE A 257 16.15 -9.50 16.93
C PHE A 257 14.84 -10.26 17.15
N SER A 258 13.94 -10.18 16.18
CA SER A 258 12.59 -10.76 16.27
C SER A 258 12.52 -12.26 15.93
N GLY A 259 13.64 -12.88 15.57
CA GLY A 259 13.72 -14.21 14.95
C GLY A 259 13.67 -14.16 13.41
N ARG A 260 13.27 -13.01 12.84
CA ARG A 260 13.24 -12.81 11.38
C ARG A 260 14.62 -12.86 10.73
N GLN A 261 15.67 -12.53 11.47
CA GLN A 261 17.04 -12.61 10.98
C GLN A 261 17.40 -14.02 10.50
N TYR A 262 16.97 -15.07 11.21
CA TYR A 262 17.21 -16.46 10.80
C TYR A 262 16.40 -16.84 9.56
N ILE A 263 15.12 -16.49 9.53
CA ILE A 263 14.26 -16.78 8.36
C ILE A 263 14.82 -16.07 7.11
N TRP A 264 15.24 -14.83 7.25
CA TRP A 264 15.82 -14.06 6.16
C TRP A 264 17.18 -14.59 5.73
N GLU A 265 18.02 -15.04 6.65
CA GLU A 265 19.28 -15.70 6.33
C GLU A 265 19.10 -16.98 5.53
N TYR A 266 18.21 -17.89 5.97
CA TYR A 266 17.87 -19.08 5.19
C TYR A 266 17.26 -18.73 3.83
N THR A 267 16.40 -17.71 3.80
CA THR A 267 15.82 -17.24 2.52
C THR A 267 16.93 -16.74 1.59
N LEU A 268 17.90 -15.99 2.11
CA LEU A 268 19.03 -15.47 1.35
C LEU A 268 19.98 -16.57 0.87
N SER A 269 20.18 -17.66 1.63
CA SER A 269 20.97 -18.80 1.17
C SER A 269 20.31 -19.47 -0.03
N PHE A 270 18.99 -19.69 0.00
CA PHE A 270 18.28 -20.24 -1.17
C PHE A 270 18.33 -19.28 -2.36
N ILE A 271 18.09 -17.98 -2.15
CA ILE A 271 18.20 -16.97 -3.21
C ILE A 271 19.60 -17.00 -3.85
N ARG A 272 20.66 -17.22 -3.07
CA ARG A 272 22.03 -17.33 -3.59
C ARG A 272 22.21 -18.53 -4.50
N ASP A 273 21.54 -19.64 -4.21
CA ASP A 273 21.64 -20.88 -5.00
C ASP A 273 20.85 -20.79 -6.32
N GLN A 274 19.71 -20.07 -6.36
CA GLN A 274 18.93 -19.85 -7.59
C GLN A 274 18.55 -18.36 -7.78
N PRO A 275 19.52 -17.48 -8.07
CA PRO A 275 19.30 -16.03 -8.02
C PRO A 275 18.49 -15.48 -9.20
N ILE A 276 18.48 -16.17 -10.34
CA ILE A 276 17.87 -15.66 -11.58
C ILE A 276 16.37 -15.97 -11.64
N PHE A 277 16.01 -17.24 -11.46
CA PHE A 277 14.63 -17.73 -11.63
C PHE A 277 13.93 -18.07 -10.32
N GLY A 278 14.64 -18.19 -9.20
CA GLY A 278 14.07 -18.61 -7.91
C GLY A 278 13.47 -20.02 -7.97
N TYR A 279 12.64 -20.34 -6.97
CA TYR A 279 12.12 -21.68 -6.72
C TYR A 279 10.65 -21.90 -7.11
N GLY A 280 10.04 -20.92 -7.79
CA GLY A 280 8.60 -20.95 -8.09
C GLY A 280 7.74 -20.32 -6.98
N TYR A 281 6.44 -20.22 -7.21
CA TYR A 281 5.54 -19.53 -6.28
C TYR A 281 5.21 -20.31 -5.00
N SER A 282 5.66 -21.56 -4.87
CA SER A 282 5.48 -22.30 -3.62
C SER A 282 6.50 -21.88 -2.57
N ASN A 283 6.13 -22.06 -1.30
CA ASN A 283 7.02 -21.85 -0.17
C ASN A 283 7.66 -23.17 0.31
N ASP A 284 7.66 -24.19 -0.55
CA ASP A 284 8.03 -25.56 -0.18
C ASP A 284 9.48 -25.64 0.32
N VAL A 285 10.33 -24.75 -0.17
CA VAL A 285 11.73 -24.66 0.20
C VAL A 285 11.90 -24.26 1.68
N LEU A 286 11.17 -23.25 2.16
CA LEU A 286 11.19 -22.90 3.59
C LEU A 286 10.47 -23.96 4.44
N LEU A 287 9.37 -24.53 3.92
CA LEU A 287 8.65 -25.60 4.59
C LEU A 287 9.49 -26.86 4.77
N SER A 288 10.39 -27.17 3.82
CA SER A 288 11.31 -28.31 3.88
C SER A 288 12.30 -28.21 5.05
N LEU A 289 12.58 -26.99 5.52
CA LEU A 289 13.39 -26.72 6.72
C LEU A 289 12.53 -26.66 8.01
N GLY A 290 11.25 -27.01 7.95
CA GLY A 290 10.31 -26.85 9.06
C GLY A 290 9.91 -25.40 9.34
N ILE A 291 10.27 -24.45 8.47
CA ILE A 291 9.93 -23.03 8.62
C ILE A 291 8.54 -22.81 8.03
N THR A 292 7.52 -22.83 8.89
CA THR A 292 6.13 -22.54 8.52
C THR A 292 5.83 -21.04 8.43
N ALA A 293 6.75 -20.20 8.92
CA ALA A 293 6.60 -18.75 8.93
C ALA A 293 6.92 -18.14 7.56
N SER A 294 6.11 -17.16 7.12
CA SER A 294 6.44 -16.38 5.93
C SER A 294 7.65 -15.47 6.16
N THR A 295 8.28 -15.01 5.08
CA THR A 295 9.38 -14.03 5.17
C THR A 295 8.93 -12.69 5.75
N HIS A 296 7.63 -12.35 5.73
CA HIS A 296 7.12 -11.02 6.05
C HIS A 296 7.85 -9.86 5.33
N ASN A 297 8.51 -10.16 4.22
CA ASN A 297 9.20 -9.19 3.38
C ASN A 297 8.89 -9.52 1.92
N LEU A 298 8.13 -8.64 1.27
CA LEU A 298 7.70 -8.84 -0.10
C LEU A 298 8.88 -8.98 -1.07
N TYR A 299 9.96 -8.20 -0.88
CA TYR A 299 11.12 -8.22 -1.78
C TYR A 299 11.88 -9.54 -1.69
N LEU A 300 12.12 -10.05 -0.48
CA LEU A 300 12.71 -11.39 -0.30
C LEU A 300 11.79 -12.48 -0.82
N SER A 301 10.46 -12.34 -0.63
CA SER A 301 9.48 -13.30 -1.17
C SER A 301 9.52 -13.35 -2.70
N LEU A 302 9.60 -12.20 -3.38
CA LEU A 302 9.67 -12.15 -4.85
C LEU A 302 11.00 -12.71 -5.37
N LEU A 303 12.11 -12.43 -4.69
CA LEU A 303 13.42 -13.02 -5.01
C LEU A 303 13.41 -14.54 -4.85
N LEU A 304 12.86 -15.05 -3.75
CA LEU A 304 12.77 -16.49 -3.54
C LEU A 304 11.87 -17.15 -4.59
N GLN A 305 10.74 -16.52 -4.94
CA GLN A 305 9.74 -17.11 -5.82
C GLN A 305 10.14 -17.08 -7.30
N GLY A 306 10.72 -15.98 -7.76
CA GLY A 306 10.96 -15.75 -9.19
C GLY A 306 12.31 -15.09 -9.48
N GLY A 307 13.22 -15.10 -8.52
CA GLY A 307 14.56 -14.54 -8.63
C GLY A 307 14.58 -13.03 -8.89
N ILE A 308 15.73 -12.56 -9.36
CA ILE A 308 15.94 -11.16 -9.72
C ILE A 308 15.00 -10.71 -10.83
N ILE A 309 14.59 -11.61 -11.75
CA ILE A 309 13.70 -11.25 -12.86
C ILE A 309 12.33 -10.81 -12.33
N LEU A 310 11.71 -11.60 -11.45
CA LEU A 310 10.41 -11.25 -10.87
C LEU A 310 10.50 -9.97 -10.03
N LEU A 311 11.56 -9.83 -9.23
CA LEU A 311 11.80 -8.62 -8.46
C LEU A 311 11.91 -7.39 -9.38
N MET A 312 12.67 -7.49 -10.47
CA MET A 312 12.85 -6.37 -11.41
C MET A 312 11.55 -5.99 -12.12
N ILE A 313 10.73 -6.96 -12.53
CA ILE A 313 9.40 -6.68 -13.11
C ILE A 313 8.53 -5.93 -12.09
N PHE A 314 8.54 -6.36 -10.82
CA PHE A 314 7.81 -5.69 -9.75
C PHE A 314 8.34 -4.28 -9.47
N ILE A 315 9.67 -4.08 -9.43
CA ILE A 315 10.28 -2.75 -9.29
C ILE A 315 9.89 -1.84 -10.46
N MET A 316 9.89 -2.36 -11.69
CA MET A 316 9.41 -1.61 -12.86
C MET A 316 7.95 -1.20 -12.71
N PHE A 317 7.10 -2.08 -12.16
CA PHE A 317 5.69 -1.79 -11.89
C PHE A 317 5.56 -0.63 -10.88
N MET A 318 6.27 -0.72 -9.76
CA MET A 318 6.30 0.33 -8.73
C MET A 318 6.88 1.65 -9.26
N TYR A 319 7.88 1.59 -10.14
CA TYR A 319 8.46 2.76 -10.79
C TYR A 319 7.44 3.49 -11.69
N GLN A 320 6.58 2.76 -12.41
CA GLN A 320 5.51 3.40 -13.20
C GLN A 320 4.53 4.16 -12.31
N ILE A 321 4.18 3.61 -11.14
CA ILE A 321 3.33 4.30 -10.15
C ILE A 321 4.03 5.57 -9.66
N TRP A 322 5.30 5.45 -9.27
CA TRP A 322 6.13 6.54 -8.76
C TRP A 322 6.21 7.72 -9.73
N ILE A 323 6.54 7.45 -11.00
CA ILE A 323 6.65 8.50 -12.02
C ILE A 323 5.29 9.09 -12.38
N LYS A 324 4.22 8.30 -12.36
CA LYS A 324 2.87 8.84 -12.60
C LYS A 324 2.48 9.83 -11.50
N TYR A 325 2.80 9.53 -10.25
CA TYR A 325 2.58 10.46 -9.13
C TYR A 325 3.40 11.75 -9.29
N PHE A 326 4.67 11.66 -9.69
CA PHE A 326 5.49 12.85 -9.97
C PHE A 326 4.86 13.81 -10.99
N TYR A 327 4.37 13.28 -12.11
CA TYR A 327 3.74 14.11 -13.13
C TYR A 327 2.44 14.74 -12.63
N TYR A 328 1.69 14.04 -11.77
CA TYR A 328 0.52 14.61 -11.11
C TYR A 328 0.90 15.81 -10.23
N VAL A 329 1.93 15.67 -9.39
CA VAL A 329 2.41 16.74 -8.50
C VAL A 329 2.89 17.96 -9.28
N ILE A 330 3.68 17.77 -10.35
CA ILE A 330 4.14 18.89 -11.19
C ILE A 330 2.97 19.60 -11.89
N CYS A 331 1.98 18.85 -12.37
CA CYS A 331 0.81 19.44 -13.03
C CYS A 331 0.06 20.38 -12.08
N GLN A 332 -0.10 19.98 -10.82
CA GLN A 332 -0.72 20.81 -9.78
C GLN A 332 0.05 22.11 -9.54
N ILE A 333 1.39 22.03 -9.39
CA ILE A 333 2.24 23.22 -9.20
C ILE A 333 2.10 24.20 -10.38
N LYS A 334 2.03 23.69 -11.61
CA LYS A 334 1.86 24.54 -12.80
C LYS A 334 0.50 25.23 -12.81
N LEU A 335 -0.57 24.53 -12.43
CA LEU A 335 -1.91 25.11 -12.37
C LEU A 335 -1.98 26.20 -11.29
N GLU A 336 -1.43 25.95 -10.10
CA GLU A 336 -1.33 26.96 -9.04
C GLU A 336 -0.63 28.23 -9.55
N ASN A 337 0.50 28.10 -10.24
CA ASN A 337 1.25 29.25 -10.78
C ASN A 337 0.55 29.98 -11.94
N ILE A 338 -0.36 29.32 -12.68
CA ILE A 338 -1.13 29.94 -13.77
C ILE A 338 -2.35 30.70 -13.22
N TYR A 339 -3.01 30.14 -12.19
CA TYR A 339 -4.20 30.73 -11.58
C TYR A 339 -3.89 31.71 -10.45
N THR A 340 -2.63 31.85 -10.04
CA THR A 340 -2.13 32.99 -9.25
C THR A 340 -1.29 33.93 -10.12
N PRO A 341 -1.90 34.73 -11.03
CA PRO A 341 -1.16 35.76 -11.75
C PRO A 341 -0.91 36.98 -10.85
N SER A 342 -0.11 36.84 -9.80
CA SER A 342 0.60 37.92 -9.09
C SER A 342 1.20 37.43 -7.77
N CYS A 343 2.49 37.10 -7.78
CA CYS A 343 3.39 37.74 -6.83
C CYS A 343 4.41 38.50 -7.66
N SER A 344 4.08 39.74 -7.97
CA SER A 344 5.07 40.81 -8.14
C SER A 344 6.07 40.75 -6.98
N LEU A 345 7.34 41.05 -7.28
CA LEU A 345 8.51 41.15 -6.39
C LEU A 345 9.29 39.82 -6.29
N TYR A 346 10.36 39.67 -7.07
CA TYR A 346 11.65 40.28 -6.75
C TYR A 346 12.48 40.45 -8.03
N GLU A 347 13.00 41.68 -8.17
CA GLU A 347 14.25 42.02 -8.85
C GLU A 347 15.44 41.21 -8.30
#